data_AF-A0AAW0IF43-F1
#
_entry.id   AF-A0AAW0IF43-F1
#
_cell.length_a   1.000
_cell.length_b   1.000
_cell.length_c   1.000
_cell.angle_alpha   90.00
_cell.angle_beta   90.00
_cell.angle_gamma   90.00
#
_symmetry.space_group_name_H-M   'P 1'
#
loop_
_entity.id
_entity.type
_entity.pdbx_description
1 polymer ?
#
loop_
_entity_poly.entity_id
_entity_poly.type
_entity_poly.pdbx_seq_one_letter_code
_entity_poly.pdbx_strand_id
1 'polypeptide(L)'
;MSSNQFIGSLPYISLNKMWQSLFALNLGNYNFTGSIPISIGSLVALSYLHLHNNKFSGKIPLSLKICEQLVTIDIAKNKFVGSIPSWMEYNLSKLVILNLHSNNFHGYIPKELCLLTSLQILDLSKQSLGYNSIPFESELLVIKGKVLEYFTTLQMVKIINFSKNNLSKEIPREVTSLTGLQSLNLSFNILTGRIPENIGDMRSLESIDFSVNQLSGQVPKSMSSLTFLSHLNLSNNNLTGRIPLST
;
A
#
# COMPACT_ATOMS: atom_id res chain seq x y z
N MET A 1 -23.33 -9.00 -12.87
CA MET A 1 -24.09 -7.99 -13.64
C MET A 1 -23.07 -7.02 -14.24
N SER A 2 -22.88 -6.97 -15.56
CA SER A 2 -21.77 -6.22 -16.19
C SER A 2 -22.17 -5.32 -17.37
N SER A 3 -23.43 -4.85 -17.42
CA SER A 3 -23.91 -3.96 -18.49
C SER A 3 -24.88 -2.89 -18.00
N ASN A 4 -24.62 -2.30 -16.82
CA ASN A 4 -25.45 -1.24 -16.27
C ASN A 4 -24.72 0.10 -16.33
N GLN A 5 -25.43 1.19 -16.62
CA GLN A 5 -24.90 2.56 -16.59
C GLN A 5 -25.25 3.24 -15.25
N PHE A 6 -24.92 2.59 -14.12
CA PHE A 6 -25.24 3.17 -12.82
C PHE A 6 -24.45 4.47 -12.61
N ILE A 7 -25.18 5.53 -12.22
CA ILE A 7 -24.70 6.90 -11.96
C ILE A 7 -25.19 7.38 -10.59
N GLY A 8 -24.74 8.57 -10.17
CA GLY A 8 -25.15 9.18 -8.90
C GLY A 8 -24.21 8.85 -7.75
N SER A 9 -24.59 9.21 -6.53
CA SER A 9 -23.85 8.90 -5.31
C SER A 9 -24.37 7.62 -4.65
N LEU A 10 -23.53 7.00 -3.82
CA LEU A 10 -24.01 5.97 -2.90
C LEU A 10 -25.14 6.55 -2.03
N PRO A 11 -26.31 5.89 -1.96
CA PRO A 11 -27.40 6.36 -1.11
C PRO A 11 -27.00 6.24 0.37
N TYR A 12 -27.77 6.84 1.25
CA TYR A 12 -27.58 6.68 2.69
C TYR A 12 -27.93 5.25 3.10
N ILE A 13 -26.91 4.41 3.28
CA ILE A 13 -27.04 2.95 3.43
C ILE A 13 -27.80 2.55 4.71
N SER A 14 -27.75 3.40 5.75
CA SER A 14 -28.31 3.07 7.07
C SER A 14 -29.84 3.07 7.16
N LEU A 15 -30.55 3.40 6.07
CA LEU A 15 -32.02 3.36 6.04
C LEU A 15 -32.59 1.96 5.76
N ASN A 16 -31.78 0.99 5.30
CA ASN A 16 -32.26 -0.35 4.98
C ASN A 16 -31.62 -1.41 5.89
N LYS A 17 -32.39 -1.93 6.85
CA LYS A 17 -31.96 -3.02 7.76
C LYS A 17 -31.52 -4.29 7.01
N MET A 18 -31.96 -4.50 5.77
CA MET A 18 -31.57 -5.67 4.96
C MET A 18 -30.10 -5.66 4.54
N TRP A 19 -29.41 -4.52 4.65
CA TRP A 19 -28.02 -4.40 4.21
C TRP A 19 -27.02 -4.76 5.31
N GLN A 20 -27.47 -5.03 6.54
CA GLN A 20 -26.60 -5.41 7.66
C GLN A 20 -25.89 -6.75 7.43
N SER A 21 -26.51 -7.65 6.65
CA SER A 21 -25.91 -8.93 6.24
C SER A 21 -25.14 -8.84 4.92
N LEU A 22 -24.99 -7.64 4.34
CA LEU A 22 -24.30 -7.48 3.07
C LEU A 22 -22.82 -7.79 3.25
N PHE A 23 -22.41 -8.92 2.66
CA PHE A 23 -21.06 -9.46 2.78
C PHE A 23 -20.08 -8.89 1.74
N ALA A 24 -20.58 -8.55 0.56
CA ALA A 24 -19.77 -7.98 -0.52
C ALA A 24 -20.53 -6.84 -1.21
N LEU A 25 -19.87 -5.70 -1.36
CA LEU A 25 -20.34 -4.55 -2.12
C LEU A 25 -19.39 -4.33 -3.30
N ASN A 26 -19.81 -4.77 -4.48
CA ASN A 26 -19.06 -4.56 -5.71
C ASN A 26 -19.79 -3.60 -6.63
N LEU A 27 -19.24 -2.40 -6.75
CA LEU A 27 -19.67 -1.31 -7.61
C LEU A 27 -18.53 -0.83 -8.50
N GLY A 28 -17.57 -1.69 -8.84
CA GLY A 28 -16.46 -1.34 -9.71
C GLY A 28 -16.87 -1.15 -11.18
N ASN A 29 -16.13 -0.33 -11.93
CA ASN A 29 -16.32 -0.08 -13.37
C ASN A 29 -17.67 0.56 -13.74
N TYR A 30 -18.15 1.51 -12.93
CA TYR A 30 -19.35 2.29 -13.23
C TYR A 30 -19.02 3.79 -13.29
N ASN A 31 -20.04 4.64 -13.27
CA ASN A 31 -19.89 6.10 -13.30
C ASN A 31 -20.43 6.75 -12.01
N PHE A 32 -20.27 6.07 -10.87
CA PHE A 32 -20.65 6.60 -9.56
C PHE A 32 -19.79 7.81 -9.18
N THR A 33 -20.39 8.74 -8.44
CA THR A 33 -19.84 10.04 -8.05
C THR A 33 -20.06 10.29 -6.55
N GLY A 34 -19.61 11.44 -6.04
CA GLY A 34 -19.77 11.79 -4.63
C GLY A 34 -18.82 11.00 -3.71
N SER A 35 -19.03 11.11 -2.40
CA SER A 35 -18.19 10.43 -1.40
C SER A 35 -18.77 9.10 -0.94
N ILE A 36 -17.92 8.24 -0.36
CA ILE A 36 -18.41 7.11 0.45
C ILE A 36 -19.13 7.70 1.67
N PRO A 37 -20.42 7.40 1.87
CA PRO A 37 -21.18 7.98 2.97
C PRO A 37 -20.73 7.38 4.30
N ILE A 38 -20.85 8.16 5.38
CA ILE A 38 -20.50 7.69 6.73
C ILE A 38 -21.32 6.46 7.15
N SER A 39 -22.50 6.27 6.58
CA SER A 39 -23.34 5.09 6.79
C SER A 39 -22.75 3.79 6.26
N ILE A 40 -21.63 3.80 5.51
CA ILE A 40 -20.91 2.56 5.13
C ILE A 40 -20.56 1.70 6.36
N GLY A 41 -20.30 2.34 7.52
CA GLY A 41 -20.00 1.65 8.77
C GLY A 41 -21.16 0.84 9.35
N SER A 42 -22.39 0.96 8.82
CA SER A 42 -23.49 0.06 9.21
C SER A 42 -23.39 -1.33 8.57
N LEU A 43 -22.52 -1.51 7.58
CA LEU A 43 -22.27 -2.79 6.90
C LEU A 43 -21.26 -3.62 7.69
N VAL A 44 -21.61 -4.00 8.92
CA VAL A 44 -20.68 -4.66 9.86
C VAL A 44 -20.23 -6.06 9.39
N ALA A 45 -21.01 -6.70 8.52
CA ALA A 45 -20.67 -7.99 7.90
C ALA A 45 -19.84 -7.86 6.61
N LEU A 46 -19.50 -6.64 6.18
CA LEU A 46 -18.84 -6.41 4.90
C LEU A 46 -17.40 -6.93 4.91
N SER A 47 -17.10 -7.85 4.01
CA SER A 47 -15.76 -8.40 3.78
C SER A 47 -15.10 -7.90 2.52
N TYR A 48 -15.88 -7.55 1.49
CA TYR A 48 -15.35 -7.11 0.20
C TYR A 48 -15.96 -5.78 -0.20
N LEU A 49 -15.14 -4.74 -0.26
CA LEU A 49 -15.53 -3.41 -0.74
C LEU A 49 -14.78 -3.10 -2.03
N HIS A 50 -15.44 -3.26 -3.17
CA HIS A 50 -14.89 -2.95 -4.49
C HIS A 50 -15.62 -1.76 -5.11
N LEU A 51 -14.98 -0.60 -5.14
CA LEU A 51 -15.47 0.67 -5.70
C LEU A 51 -14.60 1.17 -6.87
N HIS A 52 -13.67 0.34 -7.35
CA HIS A 52 -12.64 0.75 -8.30
C HIS A 52 -13.20 1.29 -9.62
N ASN A 53 -12.42 2.12 -10.32
CA ASN A 53 -12.74 2.65 -11.66
C ASN A 53 -14.13 3.32 -11.70
N ASN A 54 -14.28 4.37 -10.91
CA ASN A 54 -15.46 5.23 -10.82
C ASN A 54 -15.02 6.71 -10.74
N LYS A 55 -15.93 7.61 -10.36
CA LYS A 55 -15.65 9.04 -10.09
C LYS A 55 -15.93 9.41 -8.64
N PHE A 56 -15.80 8.46 -7.70
CA PHE A 56 -15.93 8.75 -6.27
C PHE A 56 -14.87 9.76 -5.82
N SER A 57 -15.21 10.63 -4.87
CA SER A 57 -14.37 11.71 -4.36
C SER A 57 -14.45 11.82 -2.83
N GLY A 58 -13.78 12.82 -2.24
CA GLY A 58 -13.78 13.02 -0.79
C GLY A 58 -12.80 12.07 -0.08
N LYS A 59 -12.91 11.98 1.24
CA LYS A 59 -12.02 11.18 2.09
C LYS A 59 -12.59 9.79 2.34
N ILE A 60 -11.75 8.82 2.71
CA ILE A 60 -12.20 7.55 3.27
C ILE A 60 -12.85 7.83 4.64
N PRO A 61 -14.13 7.48 4.85
CA PRO A 61 -14.83 7.82 6.09
C PRO A 61 -14.31 7.00 7.27
N LEU A 62 -14.18 7.67 8.44
CA LEU A 62 -13.72 7.03 9.70
C LEU A 62 -14.60 5.83 10.10
N SER A 63 -15.88 5.84 9.75
CA SER A 63 -16.82 4.77 10.07
C SER A 63 -16.49 3.43 9.40
N LEU A 64 -15.64 3.40 8.36
CA LEU A 64 -15.19 2.17 7.74
C LEU A 64 -14.39 1.28 8.70
N LYS A 65 -13.80 1.86 9.77
CA LYS A 65 -13.14 1.10 10.84
C LYS A 65 -14.05 0.12 11.60
N ILE A 66 -15.37 0.29 11.47
CA ILE A 66 -16.39 -0.55 12.12
C ILE A 66 -16.61 -1.84 11.32
N CYS A 67 -16.23 -1.86 10.04
CA CYS A 67 -16.30 -3.04 9.18
C CYS A 67 -15.10 -3.97 9.44
N GLU A 68 -15.02 -4.53 10.64
CA GLU A 68 -13.91 -5.39 11.12
C GLU A 68 -13.74 -6.70 10.33
N GLN A 69 -14.73 -7.05 9.50
CA GLN A 69 -14.69 -8.23 8.65
C GLN A 69 -14.04 -8.00 7.29
N LEU A 70 -13.56 -6.77 7.01
CA LEU A 70 -12.96 -6.41 5.73
C LEU A 70 -11.71 -7.24 5.44
N VAL A 71 -11.76 -7.93 4.30
CA VAL A 71 -10.67 -8.71 3.70
C VAL A 71 -10.09 -7.97 2.50
N THR A 72 -10.93 -7.25 1.75
CA THR A 72 -10.48 -6.47 0.59
C THR A 72 -11.13 -5.09 0.58
N ILE A 73 -10.27 -4.09 0.41
CA ILE A 73 -10.66 -2.72 0.07
C ILE A 73 -10.00 -2.39 -1.26
N ASP A 74 -10.80 -2.30 -2.32
CA ASP A 74 -10.35 -1.83 -3.64
C ASP A 74 -11.14 -0.59 -4.05
N ILE A 75 -10.51 0.57 -3.93
CA ILE A 75 -11.09 1.87 -4.31
C ILE A 75 -10.27 2.57 -5.40
N ALA A 76 -9.43 1.82 -6.10
CA ALA A 76 -8.49 2.34 -7.08
C ALA A 76 -9.18 3.08 -8.24
N LYS A 77 -8.45 3.94 -8.96
CA LYS A 77 -8.94 4.69 -10.13
C LYS A 77 -10.22 5.49 -9.79
N ASN A 78 -10.12 6.37 -8.80
CA ASN A 78 -11.17 7.29 -8.38
C ASN A 78 -10.56 8.70 -8.19
N LYS A 79 -11.26 9.58 -7.49
CA LYS A 79 -10.83 10.94 -7.13
C LYS A 79 -10.77 11.14 -5.61
N PHE A 80 -10.49 10.09 -4.83
CA PHE A 80 -10.35 10.19 -3.38
C PHE A 80 -9.19 11.12 -3.01
N VAL A 81 -9.38 11.93 -1.96
CA VAL A 81 -8.44 12.95 -1.48
C VAL A 81 -8.17 12.79 0.01
N GLY A 82 -7.24 13.56 0.55
CA GLY A 82 -6.83 13.52 1.95
C GLY A 82 -5.64 12.59 2.18
N SER A 83 -5.32 12.36 3.46
CA SER A 83 -4.30 11.39 3.85
C SER A 83 -4.85 9.98 3.86
N ILE A 84 -3.95 9.00 3.67
CA ILE A 84 -4.27 7.60 3.95
C ILE A 84 -4.55 7.51 5.47
N PRO A 85 -5.68 6.92 5.90
CA PRO A 85 -6.04 6.93 7.31
C PRO A 85 -5.16 6.02 8.18
N SER A 86 -4.64 6.55 9.28
CA SER A 86 -3.86 5.78 10.27
C SER A 86 -4.70 4.82 11.10
N TRP A 87 -6.01 5.02 11.19
CA TRP A 87 -6.90 4.15 11.99
C TRP A 87 -7.03 2.72 11.46
N MET A 88 -6.44 2.39 10.30
CA MET A 88 -6.47 1.04 9.73
C MET A 88 -5.84 -0.02 10.65
N GLU A 89 -4.89 0.35 11.54
CA GLU A 89 -4.26 -0.59 12.48
C GLU A 89 -5.21 -1.20 13.52
N TYR A 90 -6.23 -0.46 13.97
CA TYR A 90 -6.95 -0.85 15.19
C TYR A 90 -7.91 -2.02 14.99
N ASN A 91 -8.34 -2.30 13.75
CA ASN A 91 -9.49 -3.19 13.53
C ASN A 91 -9.54 -3.93 12.18
N LEU A 92 -8.55 -3.74 11.29
CA LEU A 92 -8.52 -4.39 9.97
C LEU A 92 -7.52 -5.54 9.90
N SER A 93 -7.39 -6.32 10.97
CA SER A 93 -6.44 -7.44 11.06
C SER A 93 -6.68 -8.55 10.03
N LYS A 94 -7.88 -8.61 9.44
CA LYS A 94 -8.25 -9.55 8.37
C LYS A 94 -7.95 -9.04 6.97
N LEU A 95 -7.50 -7.79 6.82
CA LEU A 95 -7.30 -7.18 5.53
C LEU A 95 -6.15 -7.85 4.80
N VAL A 96 -6.45 -8.42 3.64
CA VAL A 96 -5.49 -9.11 2.76
C VAL A 96 -5.09 -8.21 1.60
N ILE A 97 -6.02 -7.41 1.07
CA ILE A 97 -5.80 -6.55 -0.09
C ILE A 97 -6.22 -5.12 0.25
N LEU A 98 -5.27 -4.20 0.15
CA LEU A 98 -5.50 -2.76 0.18
C LEU A 98 -5.04 -2.15 -1.15
N ASN A 99 -6.01 -1.86 -2.02
CA ASN A 99 -5.77 -1.24 -3.31
C ASN A 99 -6.36 0.18 -3.35
N LEU A 100 -5.48 1.18 -3.26
CA LEU A 100 -5.85 2.59 -3.29
C LEU A 100 -5.43 3.28 -4.59
N HIS A 101 -4.73 2.58 -5.50
CA HIS A 101 -3.95 3.18 -6.58
C HIS A 101 -4.73 4.18 -7.45
N SER A 102 -4.04 5.14 -8.09
CA SER A 102 -4.66 6.11 -9.02
C SER A 102 -5.80 6.90 -8.37
N ASN A 103 -5.50 7.57 -7.27
CA ASN A 103 -6.36 8.54 -6.60
C ASN A 103 -5.57 9.85 -6.37
N ASN A 104 -6.08 10.75 -5.53
CA ASN A 104 -5.45 12.02 -5.18
C ASN A 104 -5.06 12.04 -3.69
N PHE A 105 -4.67 10.89 -3.12
CA PHE A 105 -4.16 10.85 -1.75
C PHE A 105 -2.84 11.61 -1.65
N HIS A 106 -2.63 12.29 -0.53
CA HIS A 106 -1.44 13.11 -0.28
C HIS A 106 -0.97 12.98 1.18
N GLY A 107 0.18 13.57 1.49
CA GLY A 107 0.84 13.39 2.79
C GLY A 107 1.63 12.08 2.86
N TYR A 108 1.82 11.56 4.06
CA TYR A 108 2.68 10.40 4.31
C TYR A 108 1.91 9.08 4.25
N ILE A 109 2.64 7.98 4.03
CA ILE A 109 2.13 6.63 4.20
C ILE A 109 2.13 6.33 5.71
N PRO A 110 0.99 6.01 6.34
CA PRO A 110 0.94 5.75 7.78
C PRO A 110 1.71 4.48 8.15
N LYS A 111 2.57 4.56 9.18
CA LYS A 111 3.31 3.41 9.73
C LYS A 111 2.39 2.33 10.29
N GLU A 112 1.19 2.73 10.65
CA GLU A 112 0.09 1.89 11.11
C GLU A 112 -0.28 0.80 10.07
N LEU A 113 -0.02 1.05 8.77
CA LEU A 113 -0.19 0.00 7.74
C LEU A 113 0.75 -1.19 7.97
N CYS A 114 1.91 -0.97 8.58
CA CYS A 114 2.85 -2.03 8.87
C CYS A 114 2.33 -3.03 9.91
N LEU A 115 1.26 -2.68 10.66
CA LEU A 115 0.58 -3.51 11.65
C LEU A 115 -0.49 -4.44 11.07
N LEU A 116 -0.76 -4.36 9.76
CA LEU A 116 -1.73 -5.22 9.08
C LEU A 116 -1.12 -6.60 8.80
N THR A 117 -1.15 -7.48 9.81
CA THR A 117 -0.45 -8.77 9.79
C THR A 117 -0.92 -9.76 8.72
N SER A 118 -2.17 -9.64 8.26
CA SER A 118 -2.72 -10.47 7.18
C SER A 118 -2.52 -9.89 5.78
N LEU A 119 -1.97 -8.68 5.66
CA LEU A 119 -1.89 -7.97 4.39
C LEU A 119 -0.93 -8.69 3.44
N GLN A 120 -1.40 -8.96 2.22
CA GLN A 120 -0.63 -9.61 1.16
C GLN A 120 -0.36 -8.66 0.00
N ILE A 121 -1.31 -7.78 -0.32
CA ILE A 121 -1.20 -6.83 -1.43
C ILE A 121 -1.45 -5.41 -0.93
N LEU A 122 -0.46 -4.55 -1.12
CA LEU A 122 -0.51 -3.13 -0.83
C LEU A 122 -0.17 -2.33 -2.09
N ASP A 123 -1.19 -1.72 -2.72
CA ASP A 123 -0.99 -0.84 -3.88
C ASP A 123 -1.44 0.59 -3.55
N LEU A 124 -0.44 1.46 -3.38
CA LEU A 124 -0.59 2.89 -3.17
C LEU A 124 -0.02 3.70 -4.35
N SER A 125 0.11 3.09 -5.53
CA SER A 125 0.74 3.73 -6.67
C SER A 125 -0.10 4.85 -7.27
N LYS A 126 0.58 5.77 -7.97
CA LYS A 126 -0.05 6.88 -8.72
C LYS A 126 -0.93 7.74 -7.80
N GLN A 127 -0.32 8.34 -6.78
CA GLN A 127 -0.95 9.34 -5.89
C GLN A 127 -0.07 10.60 -5.85
N SER A 128 -0.37 11.50 -4.91
CA SER A 128 0.49 12.64 -4.54
C SER A 128 1.12 12.44 -3.16
N LEU A 129 1.44 11.20 -2.79
CA LEU A 129 2.07 10.87 -1.51
C LEU A 129 3.51 11.38 -1.51
N GLY A 130 3.92 12.05 -0.44
CA GLY A 130 5.23 12.69 -0.29
C GLY A 130 5.31 13.41 1.06
N TYR A 131 6.50 13.91 1.42
CA TYR A 131 6.90 14.54 2.70
C TYR A 131 7.68 13.67 3.70
N ASN A 132 7.79 12.34 3.55
CA ASN A 132 8.70 11.50 4.35
C ASN A 132 8.98 10.15 3.68
N SER A 133 9.91 9.39 4.29
CA SER A 133 10.43 8.09 3.86
C SER A 133 9.33 7.02 3.78
N ILE A 134 9.66 5.92 3.11
CA ILE A 134 8.86 4.68 3.11
C ILE A 134 8.64 4.24 4.58
N PRO A 135 7.42 3.84 4.99
CA PRO A 135 7.00 3.76 6.42
C PRO A 135 7.58 2.57 7.22
N PHE A 136 8.72 2.03 6.79
CA PHE A 136 9.36 0.87 7.44
C PHE A 136 10.41 1.27 8.47
N GLU A 137 10.63 2.56 8.71
CA GLU A 137 11.60 3.02 9.71
C GLU A 137 11.19 2.58 11.12
N SER A 138 12.12 1.94 11.83
CA SER A 138 11.98 1.64 13.25
C SER A 138 11.99 2.95 14.04
N GLU A 139 10.90 3.25 14.77
CA GLU A 139 10.93 4.30 15.80
C GLU A 139 11.24 3.68 17.17
N LEU A 140 12.20 4.27 17.88
CA LEU A 140 12.49 3.93 19.27
C LEU A 140 11.36 4.45 20.15
N LEU A 141 10.57 3.56 20.74
CA LEU A 141 9.61 3.95 21.77
C LEU A 141 10.25 3.75 23.15
N VAL A 142 10.46 4.83 23.90
CA VAL A 142 10.93 4.75 25.29
C VAL A 142 9.71 4.72 26.22
N ILE A 143 9.29 3.52 26.63
CA ILE A 143 8.24 3.36 27.65
C ILE A 143 8.91 3.01 28.98
N LYS A 144 8.72 3.84 30.00
CA LYS A 144 9.19 3.58 31.38
C LYS A 144 10.69 3.23 31.47
N GLY A 145 11.53 3.90 30.67
CA GLY A 145 12.98 3.69 30.66
C GLY A 145 13.45 2.43 29.93
N LYS A 146 12.56 1.67 29.28
CA LYS A 146 12.92 0.59 28.35
C LYS A 146 12.76 1.07 26.91
N VAL A 147 13.80 0.87 26.11
CA VAL A 147 13.77 1.03 24.67
C VAL A 147 13.07 -0.18 24.07
N LEU A 148 11.94 0.03 23.41
CA LEU A 148 11.29 -0.97 22.58
C LEU A 148 11.50 -0.57 21.12
N GLU A 149 12.23 -1.41 20.38
CA GLU A 149 12.26 -1.35 18.92
C GLU A 149 11.03 -2.08 18.40
N TYR A 150 10.14 -1.37 17.70
CA TYR A 150 9.09 -2.03 16.94
C TYR A 150 9.68 -2.51 15.61
N PHE A 151 9.66 -3.81 15.38
CA PHE A 151 9.97 -4.39 14.07
C PHE A 151 8.71 -4.41 13.20
N THR A 152 8.87 -4.16 11.90
CA THR A 152 7.80 -4.25 10.90
C THR A 152 7.06 -5.60 10.98
N THR A 153 5.73 -5.57 11.10
CA THR A 153 4.86 -6.75 11.29
C THR A 153 4.15 -7.25 10.02
N LEU A 154 4.54 -6.77 8.83
CA LEU A 154 4.01 -7.23 7.53
C LEU A 154 4.60 -8.58 7.11
N GLN A 155 4.43 -9.61 7.93
CA GLN A 155 5.05 -10.92 7.68
C GLN A 155 4.48 -11.62 6.44
N MET A 156 3.23 -11.32 6.08
CA MET A 156 2.51 -11.97 4.98
C MET A 156 2.56 -11.20 3.66
N VAL A 157 3.14 -9.99 3.63
CA VAL A 157 3.08 -9.14 2.44
C VAL A 157 3.86 -9.76 1.29
N LYS A 158 3.23 -9.81 0.13
CA LYS A 158 3.77 -10.37 -1.12
C LYS A 158 4.04 -9.30 -2.16
N ILE A 159 3.18 -8.29 -2.22
CA ILE A 159 3.25 -7.25 -3.24
C ILE A 159 3.16 -5.89 -2.58
N ILE A 160 4.15 -5.05 -2.81
CA ILE A 160 4.15 -3.63 -2.48
C ILE A 160 4.37 -2.82 -3.75
N ASN A 161 3.42 -1.95 -4.06
CA ASN A 161 3.51 -1.01 -5.17
C ASN A 161 3.31 0.42 -4.67
N PHE A 162 4.41 1.17 -4.59
CA PHE A 162 4.43 2.59 -4.24
C PHE A 162 4.85 3.48 -5.42
N SER A 163 4.81 2.95 -6.64
CA SER A 163 5.28 3.67 -7.83
C SER A 163 4.48 4.93 -8.12
N LYS A 164 5.07 5.88 -8.86
CA LYS A 164 4.40 7.11 -9.32
C LYS A 164 3.86 7.94 -8.16
N ASN A 165 4.72 8.23 -7.19
CA ASN A 165 4.45 9.12 -6.06
C ASN A 165 5.58 10.15 -5.96
N ASN A 166 5.56 10.96 -4.91
CA ASN A 166 6.61 11.92 -4.58
C ASN A 166 7.42 11.43 -3.35
N LEU A 167 7.65 10.12 -3.22
CA LEU A 167 8.43 9.57 -2.11
C LEU A 167 9.89 9.99 -2.23
N SER A 168 10.46 10.47 -1.13
CA SER A 168 11.82 11.00 -1.03
C SER A 168 12.63 10.27 0.02
N LYS A 169 13.90 10.68 0.22
CA LYS A 169 14.88 10.05 1.11
C LYS A 169 15.27 8.65 0.61
N GLU A 170 16.03 7.93 1.43
CA GLU A 170 16.57 6.62 1.11
C GLU A 170 15.52 5.51 1.25
N ILE A 171 15.77 4.36 0.62
CA ILE A 171 15.04 3.13 0.90
C ILE A 171 15.49 2.63 2.28
N PRO A 172 14.61 2.55 3.30
CA PRO A 172 15.01 2.14 4.63
C PRO A 172 15.45 0.67 4.61
N ARG A 173 16.53 0.36 5.33
CA ARG A 173 17.08 -1.00 5.42
C ARG A 173 16.06 -2.00 5.96
N GLU A 174 15.11 -1.54 6.76
CA GLU A 174 14.04 -2.34 7.35
C GLU A 174 13.11 -2.95 6.30
N VAL A 175 13.06 -2.42 5.07
CA VAL A 175 12.39 -3.09 3.92
C VAL A 175 12.93 -4.50 3.72
N THR A 176 14.22 -4.74 4.00
CA THR A 176 14.85 -6.05 3.80
C THR A 176 14.40 -7.09 4.82
N SER A 177 13.63 -6.72 5.84
CA SER A 177 13.00 -7.68 6.76
C SER A 177 11.78 -8.37 6.16
N LEU A 178 11.26 -7.89 5.02
CA LEU A 178 10.10 -8.47 4.32
C LEU A 178 10.53 -9.67 3.45
N THR A 179 11.08 -10.71 4.09
CA THR A 179 11.68 -11.88 3.41
C THR A 179 10.69 -12.69 2.58
N GLY A 180 9.39 -12.55 2.87
CA GLY A 180 8.30 -13.16 2.11
C GLY A 180 7.83 -12.36 0.89
N LEU A 181 8.36 -11.14 0.66
CA LEU A 181 7.94 -10.25 -0.43
C LEU A 181 8.39 -10.80 -1.79
N GLN A 182 7.48 -10.78 -2.76
CA GLN A 182 7.70 -11.26 -4.13
C GLN A 182 7.85 -10.10 -5.14
N SER A 183 7.15 -9.00 -4.93
CA SER A 183 7.24 -7.83 -5.81
C SER A 183 7.35 -6.54 -5.03
N LEU A 184 8.37 -5.75 -5.35
CA LEU A 184 8.59 -4.42 -4.82
C LEU A 184 8.74 -3.42 -5.96
N ASN A 185 7.76 -2.53 -6.10
CA ASN A 185 7.80 -1.45 -7.07
C ASN A 185 7.84 -0.08 -6.38
N LEU A 186 8.96 0.61 -6.53
CA LEU A 186 9.21 1.97 -6.04
C LEU A 186 9.49 2.96 -7.18
N SER A 187 9.21 2.59 -8.44
CA SER A 187 9.58 3.40 -9.60
C SER A 187 8.82 4.71 -9.70
N PHE A 188 9.34 5.68 -10.44
CA PHE A 188 8.74 7.02 -10.57
C PHE A 188 8.50 7.69 -9.21
N ASN A 189 9.59 7.86 -8.45
CA ASN A 189 9.63 8.61 -7.21
C ASN A 189 10.85 9.56 -7.22
N ILE A 190 11.17 10.16 -6.09
CA ILE A 190 12.35 11.02 -5.90
C ILE A 190 13.27 10.45 -4.81
N LEU A 191 13.36 9.11 -4.73
CA LEU A 191 14.18 8.40 -3.74
C LEU A 191 15.67 8.63 -4.01
N THR A 192 16.45 8.82 -2.95
CA THR A 192 17.90 9.09 -2.98
C THR A 192 18.66 7.98 -2.25
N GLY A 193 19.97 8.15 -2.03
CA GLY A 193 20.77 7.20 -1.25
C GLY A 193 21.13 5.94 -2.02
N ARG A 194 21.48 4.87 -1.31
CA ARG A 194 21.87 3.58 -1.90
C ARG A 194 20.73 2.58 -1.85
N ILE A 195 20.79 1.55 -2.69
CA ILE A 195 19.99 0.34 -2.49
C ILE A 195 20.52 -0.38 -1.23
N PRO A 196 19.67 -0.83 -0.29
CA PRO A 196 20.12 -1.50 0.93
C PRO A 196 21.00 -2.72 0.67
N GLU A 197 22.14 -2.83 1.36
CA GLU A 197 23.08 -3.94 1.19
C GLU A 197 22.46 -5.31 1.50
N ASN A 198 21.44 -5.38 2.36
CA ASN A 198 20.72 -6.60 2.72
C ASN A 198 19.57 -6.96 1.76
N ILE A 199 19.44 -6.30 0.60
CA ILE A 199 18.37 -6.62 -0.36
C ILE A 199 18.40 -8.11 -0.78
N GLY A 200 19.58 -8.73 -0.83
CA GLY A 200 19.75 -10.17 -1.09
C GLY A 200 19.12 -11.12 -0.07
N ASP A 201 18.76 -10.64 1.13
CA ASP A 201 18.07 -11.45 2.15
C ASP A 201 16.60 -11.71 1.80
N MET A 202 16.03 -10.91 0.90
CA MET A 202 14.65 -11.01 0.44
C MET A 202 14.50 -12.09 -0.65
N ARG A 203 14.87 -13.33 -0.33
CA ARG A 203 15.01 -14.43 -1.29
C ARG A 203 13.73 -14.82 -2.03
N SER A 204 12.55 -14.38 -1.57
CA SER A 204 11.29 -14.59 -2.28
C SER A 204 11.05 -13.61 -3.43
N LEU A 205 11.90 -12.58 -3.61
CA LEU A 205 11.70 -11.55 -4.63
C LEU A 205 11.78 -12.12 -6.04
N GLU A 206 10.72 -11.90 -6.80
CA GLU A 206 10.56 -12.26 -8.21
C GLU A 206 10.68 -11.01 -9.10
N SER A 207 10.32 -9.83 -8.58
CA SER A 207 10.28 -8.58 -9.33
C SER A 207 10.70 -7.37 -8.49
N ILE A 208 11.65 -6.60 -9.00
CA ILE A 208 12.11 -5.32 -8.45
C ILE A 208 12.03 -4.25 -9.54
N ASP A 209 11.33 -3.16 -9.27
CA ASP A 209 11.35 -1.96 -10.12
C ASP A 209 11.64 -0.73 -9.27
N PHE A 210 12.87 -0.22 -9.39
CA PHE A 210 13.35 1.01 -8.76
C PHE A 210 13.62 2.11 -9.79
N SER A 211 13.15 1.94 -11.03
CA SER A 211 13.46 2.86 -12.11
C SER A 211 12.92 4.27 -11.89
N VAL A 212 13.52 5.26 -12.54
CA VAL A 212 13.07 6.66 -12.47
C VAL A 212 13.06 7.17 -11.02
N ASN A 213 14.25 7.21 -10.43
CA ASN A 213 14.55 7.73 -9.09
C ASN A 213 15.91 8.46 -9.11
N GLN A 214 16.43 8.83 -7.94
CA GLN A 214 17.75 9.45 -7.77
C GLN A 214 18.69 8.54 -6.96
N LEU A 215 18.48 7.22 -7.01
CA LEU A 215 19.32 6.24 -6.29
C LEU A 215 20.75 6.30 -6.82
N SER A 216 21.72 6.10 -5.93
CA SER A 216 23.14 6.30 -6.16
C SER A 216 23.98 5.17 -5.55
N GLY A 217 25.29 5.20 -5.79
CA GLY A 217 26.19 4.14 -5.33
C GLY A 217 26.16 2.91 -6.23
N GLN A 218 26.71 1.80 -5.74
CA GLN A 218 26.77 0.54 -6.49
C GLN A 218 25.53 -0.31 -6.24
N VAL A 219 25.21 -1.19 -7.20
CA VAL A 219 24.23 -2.25 -6.95
C VAL A 219 24.83 -3.23 -5.93
N PRO A 220 24.14 -3.52 -4.81
CA PRO A 220 24.64 -4.40 -3.76
C PRO A 220 25.04 -5.78 -4.28
N LYS A 221 26.20 -6.28 -3.83
CA LYS A 221 26.66 -7.62 -4.22
C LYS A 221 25.70 -8.72 -3.78
N SER A 222 25.01 -8.52 -2.66
CA SER A 222 24.00 -9.44 -2.13
C SER A 222 22.86 -9.71 -3.12
N MET A 223 22.61 -8.82 -4.09
CA MET A 223 21.56 -8.99 -5.09
C MET A 223 21.75 -10.27 -5.93
N SER A 224 22.97 -10.81 -6.01
CA SER A 224 23.23 -12.11 -6.62
C SER A 224 22.59 -13.30 -5.88
N SER A 225 22.17 -13.11 -4.63
CA SER A 225 21.46 -14.13 -3.81
C SER A 225 19.96 -14.22 -4.11
N LEU A 226 19.41 -13.32 -4.93
CA LEU A 226 18.00 -13.30 -5.31
C LEU A 226 17.70 -14.32 -6.42
N THR A 227 17.69 -15.60 -6.07
CA THR A 227 17.59 -16.72 -7.01
C THR A 227 16.25 -16.82 -7.77
N PHE A 228 15.18 -16.17 -7.27
CA PHE A 228 13.86 -16.14 -7.91
C PHE A 228 13.62 -14.88 -8.77
N LEU A 229 14.57 -13.94 -8.79
CA LEU A 229 14.40 -12.67 -9.46
C LEU A 229 14.32 -12.86 -10.98
N SER A 230 13.17 -12.53 -11.56
CA SER A 230 12.90 -12.64 -12.99
C SER A 230 12.76 -11.28 -13.68
N HIS A 231 12.44 -10.23 -12.90
CA HIS A 231 12.34 -8.86 -13.38
C HIS A 231 13.15 -7.92 -12.49
N LEU A 232 14.10 -7.21 -13.09
CA LEU A 232 14.90 -6.18 -12.43
C LEU A 232 14.96 -4.94 -13.31
N ASN A 233 14.42 -3.83 -12.82
CA ASN A 233 14.51 -2.55 -13.49
C ASN A 233 15.11 -1.49 -12.55
N LEU A 234 16.34 -1.08 -12.86
CA LEU A 234 17.08 -0.04 -12.15
C LEU A 234 17.36 1.20 -13.02
N SER A 235 16.76 1.26 -14.21
CA SER A 235 17.00 2.33 -15.19
C SER A 235 16.67 3.72 -14.66
N ASN A 236 17.27 4.76 -15.24
CA ASN A 236 16.98 6.16 -14.87
C ASN A 236 17.25 6.43 -13.36
N ASN A 237 18.47 6.13 -12.92
CA ASN A 237 19.02 6.42 -11.60
C ASN A 237 20.47 6.93 -11.74
N ASN A 238 21.10 7.31 -10.63
CA ASN A 238 22.51 7.72 -10.53
C ASN A 238 23.43 6.58 -10.04
N LEU A 239 23.09 5.33 -10.36
CA LEU A 239 23.86 4.15 -9.97
C LEU A 239 25.19 4.08 -10.74
N THR A 240 26.21 3.53 -10.09
CA THR A 240 27.58 3.38 -10.64
C THR A 240 28.11 1.96 -10.41
N GLY A 241 29.31 1.67 -10.92
CA GLY A 241 29.97 0.38 -10.71
C GLY A 241 29.54 -0.71 -11.69
N ARG A 242 29.85 -1.97 -11.34
CA ARG A 242 29.59 -3.14 -12.17
C ARG A 242 28.30 -3.84 -11.72
N ILE A 243 27.66 -4.55 -12.64
CA ILE A 243 26.56 -5.46 -12.33
C ILE A 243 27.12 -6.59 -11.44
N PRO A 244 26.48 -6.92 -10.29
CA PRO A 244 26.89 -8.02 -9.45
C PRO A 244 26.86 -9.34 -10.21
N LEU A 245 27.96 -10.08 -10.16
CA LEU A 245 28.04 -11.42 -10.74
C LEU A 245 27.56 -12.44 -9.70
N SER A 246 26.74 -13.40 -10.12
CA SER A 246 26.50 -14.61 -9.33
C SER A 246 27.79 -15.43 -9.28
N THR A 247 28.30 -15.69 -8.09
CA THR A 247 29.32 -16.73 -7.86
C THR A 247 28.66 -18.08 -7.74
#